data_AF-A0A7R9BZK1-F1
#
_entry.id   AF-A0A7R9BZK1-F1
#
_cell.length_a   1.000
_cell.length_b   1.000
_cell.length_c   1.000
_cell.angle_alpha   90.00
_cell.angle_beta   90.00
_cell.angle_gamma   90.00
#
_symmetry.space_group_name_H-M   'P 1'
#
loop_
_entity.id
_entity.type
_entity.pdbx_description
1 polymer ?
#
loop_
_entity_poly.entity_id
_entity_poly.type
_entity_poly.pdbx_seq_one_letter_code
_entity_poly.pdbx_strand_id
1 'polypeptide(L)'
;MRNVQTEVSVEERTCLFDIIGAYFEYGMTVAFTAIGRAVAGRPIMVLLYSAALVAVLSWGIKSLEVITDPVELWSSPNSRGRMEKEYYDSQFEPFFRSEQLIIKAIGYDSVKHPDSGEVWGPAFNQSFFLDVFDLTNYLQEKLRAPWGSDLHETNETVGLADVCFAPLKPDNHKCAVQSAFQYFQNSRAKIGNRNSFWRTLDTCAVSNHVQLDCLGDFGGPVDPKLAFGGYLKDPKAGLERANITAFVALFTLDLRRQENNRLDVFCCVQGEKREKHGATEGVLYKIFKE
;
A
#
# COMPACT_ATOMS: atom_id res chain seq x y z
N MET A 1 -77.43 10.00 41.21
CA MET A 1 -77.37 8.55 40.90
C MET A 1 -76.61 8.33 39.60
N ARG A 2 -75.33 8.00 39.70
CA ARG A 2 -74.68 6.93 38.92
C ARG A 2 -73.29 6.73 39.51
N ASN A 3 -73.17 5.66 40.29
CA ASN A 3 -71.92 5.11 40.77
C ASN A 3 -71.06 4.70 39.57
N VAL A 4 -69.80 5.08 39.58
CA VAL A 4 -68.75 4.31 38.90
C VAL A 4 -67.79 3.89 40.01
N GLN A 5 -68.03 2.69 40.53
CA GLN A 5 -67.00 1.92 41.22
C GLN A 5 -65.90 1.64 40.20
N THR A 6 -64.75 2.27 40.37
CA THR A 6 -63.49 1.66 39.94
C THR A 6 -62.87 1.10 41.20
N GLU A 7 -63.13 -0.20 41.40
CA GLU A 7 -62.35 -1.02 42.31
C GLU A 7 -60.90 -1.01 41.80
N VAL A 8 -60.04 -0.24 42.46
CA VAL A 8 -58.61 -0.49 42.42
C VAL A 8 -58.31 -1.22 43.71
N SER A 9 -58.30 -2.55 43.60
CA SER A 9 -57.77 -3.44 44.61
C SER A 9 -56.38 -2.97 45.03
N VAL A 10 -56.26 -2.59 46.30
CA VAL A 10 -54.98 -2.38 46.98
C VAL A 10 -54.33 -3.76 47.10
N GLU A 11 -53.56 -4.16 46.08
CA GLU A 11 -52.62 -5.27 46.19
C GLU A 11 -51.28 -4.70 46.63
N GLU A 12 -51.14 -4.66 47.95
CA GLU A 12 -49.98 -4.28 48.71
C GLU A 12 -48.86 -5.31 48.52
N ARG A 13 -48.07 -5.16 47.45
CA ARG A 13 -46.66 -5.56 47.38
C ARG A 13 -45.91 -4.60 46.47
N THR A 14 -45.61 -3.40 46.99
CA THR A 14 -44.55 -2.57 46.41
C THR A 14 -43.27 -3.40 46.40
N CYS A 15 -42.73 -3.67 45.21
CA CYS A 15 -41.50 -4.43 45.10
C CYS A 15 -40.39 -3.63 45.82
N LEU A 16 -39.47 -4.32 46.51
CA LEU A 16 -38.32 -3.67 47.14
C LEU A 16 -37.57 -2.79 46.12
N PHE A 17 -37.53 -3.22 44.86
CA PHE A 17 -36.99 -2.47 43.74
C PHE A 17 -37.76 -1.18 43.42
N ASP A 18 -39.09 -1.17 43.55
CA ASP A 18 -39.91 0.04 43.32
C ASP A 18 -39.69 1.07 44.42
N ILE A 19 -39.49 0.60 45.66
CA ILE A 19 -39.19 1.46 46.81
C ILE A 19 -37.79 2.07 46.66
N ILE A 20 -36.78 1.24 46.35
CA ILE A 20 -35.41 1.70 46.09
C ILE A 20 -35.39 2.66 44.89
N GLY A 21 -36.14 2.34 43.83
CA GLY A 21 -36.33 3.19 42.65
C GLY A 21 -36.91 4.54 43.02
N ALA A 22 -37.98 4.58 43.82
CA ALA A 22 -38.61 5.82 44.27
C ALA A 22 -37.67 6.69 45.13
N TYR A 23 -36.89 6.08 46.04
CA TYR A 23 -35.89 6.81 46.83
C TYR A 23 -34.73 7.32 45.96
N PHE A 24 -34.31 6.54 44.97
CA PHE A 24 -33.29 6.93 44.02
C PHE A 24 -33.77 8.09 43.12
N GLU A 25 -35.00 8.03 42.60
CA GLU A 25 -35.62 9.10 41.83
C GLU A 25 -35.76 10.39 42.64
N TYR A 26 -36.22 10.26 43.89
CA TYR A 26 -36.29 11.40 44.81
C TYR A 26 -34.90 11.99 45.07
N GLY A 27 -33.90 11.15 45.32
CA GLY A 27 -32.50 11.56 45.51
C GLY A 27 -31.92 12.28 44.30
N MET A 28 -32.13 11.74 43.09
CA MET A 28 -31.73 12.38 41.83
C MET A 28 -32.44 13.72 41.63
N THR A 29 -33.74 13.79 41.92
CA THR A 29 -34.52 15.02 41.78
C THR A 29 -33.96 16.12 42.69
N VAL A 30 -33.67 15.79 43.95
CA VAL A 30 -33.06 16.73 44.89
C VAL A 30 -31.66 17.15 44.42
N ALA A 31 -30.83 16.20 43.99
CA ALA A 31 -29.47 16.47 43.53
C ALA A 31 -29.44 17.35 42.27
N PHE A 32 -30.19 17.02 41.23
CA PHE A 32 -30.25 17.82 40.00
C PHE A 32 -30.91 19.18 40.20
N THR A 33 -31.92 19.27 41.09
CA THR A 33 -32.50 20.57 41.45
C THR A 33 -31.48 21.45 42.18
N ALA A 34 -30.67 20.87 43.08
CA ALA A 34 -29.60 21.59 43.77
C ALA A 34 -28.49 22.05 42.80
N ILE A 35 -28.04 21.18 41.88
CA ILE A 35 -27.06 21.50 40.84
C ILE A 35 -27.61 22.57 39.90
N GLY A 36 -28.84 22.41 39.42
CA GLY A 36 -29.51 23.36 38.54
C GLY A 36 -29.65 24.74 39.19
N ARG A 37 -30.00 24.79 40.48
CA ARG A 37 -30.06 26.04 41.26
C ARG A 37 -28.67 26.68 41.41
N ALA A 38 -27.62 25.88 41.60
CA ALA A 38 -26.24 26.39 41.67
C ALA A 38 -25.75 26.94 40.31
N VAL A 39 -26.07 26.27 39.21
CA VAL A 39 -25.74 26.70 37.84
C VAL A 39 -26.50 27.98 37.48
N ALA A 40 -27.81 28.03 37.73
CA ALA A 40 -28.64 29.20 37.44
C ALA A 40 -28.30 30.41 38.33
N GLY A 41 -27.78 30.19 39.55
CA GLY A 41 -27.39 31.27 40.46
C GLY A 41 -26.12 32.01 40.06
N ARG A 42 -25.20 31.37 39.31
CA ARG A 42 -23.93 31.97 38.85
C ARG A 42 -23.54 31.50 37.43
N PRO A 43 -24.33 31.84 36.40
CA PRO A 43 -24.15 31.29 35.06
C PRO A 43 -22.80 31.66 34.43
N ILE A 44 -22.31 32.89 34.64
CA ILE A 44 -21.03 33.37 34.08
C ILE A 44 -19.85 32.55 34.62
N MET A 45 -19.82 32.27 35.92
CA MET A 45 -18.74 31.47 36.52
C MET A 45 -18.72 30.04 35.98
N VAL A 46 -19.89 29.43 35.82
CA VAL A 46 -20.02 28.06 35.29
C VAL A 46 -19.50 28.01 33.84
N LEU A 47 -19.84 29.00 33.02
CA LEU A 47 -19.34 29.12 31.65
C LEU A 47 -17.82 29.30 31.59
N LEU A 48 -17.23 30.10 32.48
CA LEU A 48 -15.79 30.26 32.54
C LEU A 48 -15.08 28.97 32.95
N TYR A 49 -15.60 28.26 33.96
CA TYR A 49 -15.03 26.98 34.39
C TYR A 49 -15.15 25.90 33.31
N SER A 50 -16.31 25.77 32.64
CA SER A 50 -16.47 24.79 31.57
C SER A 50 -15.61 25.12 30.35
N ALA A 51 -15.50 26.40 29.98
CA ALA A 51 -14.62 26.83 28.89
C ALA A 51 -13.14 26.57 29.23
N ALA A 52 -12.71 26.86 30.46
CA ALA A 52 -11.35 26.55 30.92
C ALA A 52 -11.07 25.05 30.89
N LEU A 53 -12.02 24.22 31.36
CA LEU A 53 -11.90 22.76 31.32
C LEU A 53 -11.77 22.24 29.88
N VAL A 54 -12.62 22.72 28.97
CA VAL A 54 -12.54 22.36 27.55
C VAL A 54 -11.20 22.79 26.96
N ALA A 55 -10.74 24.02 27.23
CA ALA A 55 -9.45 24.50 26.73
C ALA A 55 -8.27 23.64 27.21
N VAL A 56 -8.27 23.23 28.48
CA VAL A 56 -7.24 22.35 29.05
C VAL A 56 -7.28 20.97 28.41
N LEU A 57 -8.47 20.36 28.24
CA LEU A 57 -8.61 19.04 27.63
C LEU A 57 -8.27 19.06 26.12
N SER A 58 -8.62 20.13 25.41
CA SER A 58 -8.31 20.31 23.99
C SER A 58 -6.84 20.61 23.73
N TRP A 59 -6.07 21.05 24.73
CA TRP A 59 -4.63 21.31 24.58
C TRP A 59 -3.86 20.07 24.11
N GLY A 60 -4.31 18.87 24.50
CA GLY A 60 -3.70 17.59 24.12
C GLY A 60 -3.71 17.29 22.62
N ILE A 61 -4.56 17.96 21.83
CA ILE A 61 -4.58 17.81 20.36
C ILE A 61 -3.25 18.22 19.73
N LYS A 62 -2.49 19.14 20.34
CA LYS A 62 -1.17 19.55 19.85
C LYS A 62 -0.12 18.43 19.85
N SER A 63 -0.33 17.38 20.64
CA SER A 63 0.55 16.21 20.72
C SER A 63 -0.04 14.98 20.02
N LEU A 64 -1.09 15.17 19.20
CA LEU A 64 -1.66 14.08 18.42
C LEU A 64 -0.68 13.70 17.30
N GLU A 65 -0.10 12.52 17.41
CA GLU A 65 0.67 11.88 16.34
C GLU A 65 -0.25 10.91 15.58
N VAL A 66 -0.36 11.10 14.26
CA VAL A 66 -1.22 10.26 13.42
C VAL A 66 -0.35 9.19 12.77
N ILE A 67 -0.64 7.92 13.08
CA ILE A 67 -0.03 6.78 12.41
C ILE A 67 -0.61 6.67 10.99
N THR A 68 0.23 6.80 9.97
CA THR A 68 -0.17 6.71 8.56
C THR A 68 0.24 5.40 7.89
N ASP A 69 1.13 4.62 8.50
CA ASP A 69 1.55 3.31 7.96
C ASP A 69 0.40 2.30 8.09
N PRO A 70 -0.15 1.79 6.97
CA PRO A 70 -1.20 0.78 7.02
C PRO A 70 -0.75 -0.50 7.74
N VAL A 71 0.53 -0.88 7.66
CA VAL A 71 0.98 -2.11 8.32
C VAL A 71 0.90 -1.96 9.84
N GLU A 72 1.24 -0.79 10.36
CA GLU A 72 1.15 -0.49 11.79
C GLU A 72 -0.31 -0.34 12.27
N LEU A 73 -1.21 0.12 11.39
CA LEU A 73 -2.64 0.21 11.68
C LEU A 73 -3.34 -1.17 11.73
N TRP A 74 -2.95 -2.09 10.85
CA TRP A 74 -3.63 -3.38 10.65
C TRP A 74 -2.96 -4.57 11.32
N SER A 75 -1.78 -4.40 11.92
CA SER A 75 -1.08 -5.49 12.60
C SER A 75 -0.55 -5.08 13.97
N SER A 76 -0.81 -5.91 14.98
CA SER A 76 -0.24 -5.67 16.30
C SER A 76 1.28 -5.95 16.28
N PRO A 77 2.08 -5.19 17.05
CA PRO A 77 3.54 -5.32 17.04
C PRO A 77 4.02 -6.71 17.47
N ASN A 78 3.25 -7.40 18.32
CA ASN A 78 3.58 -8.73 18.83
C ASN A 78 2.89 -9.87 18.04
N SER A 79 2.24 -9.56 16.92
CA SER A 79 1.66 -10.61 16.08
C SER A 79 2.76 -11.46 15.45
N ARG A 80 2.47 -12.75 15.23
CA ARG A 80 3.41 -13.67 14.58
C ARG A 80 3.89 -13.15 13.22
N GLY A 81 2.98 -12.61 12.41
CA GLY A 81 3.31 -12.05 11.10
C GLY A 81 4.25 -10.84 11.17
N ARG A 82 4.12 -9.99 12.20
CA ARG A 82 5.05 -8.86 12.41
C ARG A 82 6.44 -9.36 12.84
N MET A 83 6.51 -10.32 13.76
CA MET A 83 7.80 -10.90 14.19
C MET A 83 8.53 -11.62 13.04
N GLU A 84 7.80 -12.37 12.22
CA GLU A 84 8.38 -13.05 11.05
C GLU A 84 8.86 -12.05 10.00
N LYS A 85 8.10 -10.96 9.77
CA LYS A 85 8.52 -9.86 8.89
C LYS A 85 9.78 -9.17 9.40
N GLU A 86 9.83 -8.80 10.68
CA GLU A 86 11.02 -8.16 11.27
C GLU A 86 12.25 -9.06 11.19
N TYR A 87 12.07 -10.36 11.41
CA TYR A 87 13.14 -11.34 11.22
C TYR A 87 13.62 -11.34 9.76
N TYR A 88 12.71 -11.42 8.78
CA TYR A 88 13.04 -11.37 7.37
C TYR A 88 13.80 -10.09 6.99
N ASP A 89 13.26 -8.92 7.35
CA ASP A 89 13.84 -7.62 7.01
C ASP A 89 15.26 -7.46 7.61
N SER A 90 15.51 -8.05 8.79
CA SER A 90 16.84 -8.04 9.42
C SER A 90 17.89 -8.88 8.68
N GLN A 91 17.47 -9.91 7.94
CA GLN A 91 18.37 -10.84 7.25
C GLN A 91 18.53 -10.48 5.77
N PHE A 92 17.45 -10.08 5.11
CA PHE A 92 17.37 -9.91 3.66
C PHE A 92 17.14 -8.47 3.22
N GLU A 93 17.11 -7.54 4.18
CA GLU A 93 16.64 -6.17 3.97
C GLU A 93 15.14 -6.12 3.68
N PRO A 94 14.53 -4.93 3.70
CA PRO A 94 13.12 -4.77 3.46
C PRO A 94 12.75 -5.25 2.07
N PHE A 95 11.61 -5.92 1.97
CA PHE A 95 11.08 -6.34 0.68
C PHE A 95 10.97 -5.15 -0.28
N PHE A 96 11.42 -5.29 -1.52
CA PHE A 96 11.40 -4.21 -2.51
C PHE A 96 9.98 -3.75 -2.84
N ARG A 97 9.84 -2.51 -3.33
CA ARG A 97 8.58 -1.98 -3.84
C ARG A 97 8.46 -2.29 -5.32
N SER A 98 7.34 -2.90 -5.71
CA SER A 98 7.04 -3.26 -7.09
C SER A 98 6.16 -2.20 -7.75
N GLU A 99 6.65 -1.60 -8.83
CA GLU A 99 5.86 -0.77 -9.73
C GLU A 99 5.60 -1.53 -11.03
N GLN A 100 4.33 -1.76 -11.38
CA GLN A 100 3.96 -2.61 -12.51
C GLN A 100 3.27 -1.81 -13.62
N LEU A 101 3.73 -2.01 -14.85
CA LEU A 101 3.14 -1.46 -16.06
C LEU A 101 2.60 -2.61 -16.91
N ILE A 102 1.28 -2.59 -17.17
CA ILE A 102 0.61 -3.59 -18.01
C ILE A 102 0.07 -2.90 -19.26
N ILE A 103 0.56 -3.30 -20.44
CA ILE A 103 0.20 -2.66 -21.71
C ILE A 103 -0.41 -3.69 -22.65
N LYS A 104 -1.64 -3.43 -23.09
CA LYS A 104 -2.39 -4.32 -23.99
C LYS A 104 -2.34 -3.81 -25.43
N ALA A 105 -2.17 -4.73 -26.38
CA ALA A 105 -2.28 -4.43 -27.80
C ALA A 105 -3.76 -4.27 -28.20
N ILE A 106 -4.19 -3.05 -28.50
CA ILE A 106 -5.54 -2.73 -28.97
C ILE A 106 -5.47 -2.29 -30.42
N GLY A 107 -6.29 -2.88 -31.30
CA GLY A 107 -6.30 -2.56 -32.74
C GLY A 107 -5.16 -3.20 -33.55
N TYR A 108 -4.44 -4.17 -32.98
CA TYR A 108 -3.43 -4.96 -33.67
C TYR A 108 -3.93 -6.38 -33.92
N ASP A 109 -3.64 -6.91 -35.10
CA ASP A 109 -3.94 -8.30 -35.46
C ASP A 109 -2.88 -9.27 -34.91
N SER A 110 -3.29 -10.51 -34.68
CA SER A 110 -2.40 -11.62 -34.36
C SER A 110 -1.39 -11.88 -35.49
N VAL A 111 -0.18 -12.30 -35.14
CA VAL A 111 0.94 -12.42 -36.06
C VAL A 111 1.29 -13.89 -36.29
N LYS A 112 1.61 -14.27 -37.54
CA LYS A 112 2.07 -15.62 -37.85
C LYS A 112 3.58 -15.75 -37.61
N HIS A 113 3.96 -16.74 -36.83
CA HIS A 113 5.35 -17.13 -36.62
C HIS A 113 5.99 -17.56 -37.95
N PRO A 114 7.21 -17.09 -38.29
CA PRO A 114 7.84 -17.36 -39.58
C PRO A 114 8.14 -18.85 -39.83
N ASP A 115 8.62 -19.56 -38.81
CA ASP A 115 9.07 -20.96 -38.98
C ASP A 115 7.96 -21.98 -38.74
N SER A 116 7.26 -21.91 -37.59
CA SER A 116 6.17 -22.83 -37.25
C SER A 116 4.84 -22.57 -37.98
N GLY A 117 4.64 -21.38 -38.54
CA GLY A 117 3.35 -20.97 -39.12
C GLY A 117 2.22 -20.76 -38.09
N GLU A 118 2.52 -20.87 -36.80
CA GLU A 118 1.58 -20.70 -35.71
C GLU A 118 1.14 -19.24 -35.57
N VAL A 119 -0.12 -19.01 -35.19
CA VAL A 119 -0.63 -17.66 -34.91
C VAL A 119 -0.34 -17.29 -33.46
N TRP A 120 0.46 -16.26 -33.26
CA TRP A 120 0.79 -15.68 -31.96
C TRP A 120 -0.06 -14.44 -31.71
N GLY A 121 -0.31 -14.15 -30.43
CA GLY A 121 -1.16 -13.02 -30.04
C GLY A 121 -0.62 -11.66 -30.50
N PRO A 122 -1.47 -10.61 -30.51
CA PRO A 122 -1.16 -9.31 -31.09
C PRO A 122 -0.02 -8.56 -30.38
N ALA A 123 0.32 -8.95 -29.14
CA ALA A 123 1.47 -8.41 -28.43
C ALA A 123 2.79 -8.67 -29.18
N PHE A 124 2.89 -9.74 -29.96
CA PHE A 124 4.10 -10.07 -30.72
C PHE A 124 4.23 -9.30 -32.04
N ASN A 125 3.32 -8.37 -32.34
CA ASN A 125 3.50 -7.47 -33.46
C ASN A 125 4.75 -6.60 -33.24
N GLN A 126 5.70 -6.67 -34.16
CA GLN A 126 7.00 -6.02 -34.02
C GLN A 126 6.90 -4.49 -33.89
N SER A 127 5.92 -3.86 -34.55
CA SER A 127 5.71 -2.40 -34.44
C SER A 127 5.25 -2.03 -33.03
N PHE A 128 4.20 -2.69 -32.54
CA PHE A 128 3.73 -2.55 -31.16
C PHE A 128 4.83 -2.88 -30.14
N PHE A 129 5.60 -3.95 -30.36
CA PHE A 129 6.71 -4.34 -29.48
C PHE A 129 7.77 -3.23 -29.38
N LEU A 130 8.12 -2.61 -30.51
CA LEU A 130 9.08 -1.49 -30.55
C LEU A 130 8.52 -0.23 -29.89
N ASP A 131 7.24 0.08 -30.08
CA ASP A 131 6.61 1.25 -29.44
C ASP A 131 6.60 1.12 -27.91
N VAL A 132 6.29 -0.07 -27.40
CA VAL A 132 6.31 -0.35 -25.95
C VAL A 132 7.73 -0.39 -25.42
N PHE A 133 8.69 -0.90 -26.20
CA PHE A 133 10.11 -0.82 -25.88
C PHE A 133 10.57 0.64 -25.75
N ASP A 134 10.25 1.50 -26.72
CA ASP A 134 10.68 2.91 -26.71
C ASP A 134 10.09 3.66 -25.50
N LEU A 135 8.83 3.36 -25.10
CA LEU A 135 8.21 3.87 -23.87
C LEU A 135 8.94 3.40 -22.60
N THR A 136 9.15 2.08 -22.46
CA THR A 136 9.79 1.53 -21.26
C THR A 136 11.25 1.97 -21.12
N ASN A 137 11.96 2.14 -22.24
CA ASN A 137 13.31 2.69 -22.26
C ASN A 137 13.34 4.17 -21.87
N TYR A 138 12.34 4.97 -22.32
CA TYR A 138 12.18 6.34 -21.87
C TYR A 138 11.99 6.43 -20.34
N LEU A 139 11.14 5.56 -19.78
CA LEU A 139 10.91 5.52 -18.32
C LEU A 139 12.16 5.13 -17.53
N GLN A 140 12.99 4.23 -18.05
CA GLN A 140 14.20 3.78 -17.35
C GLN A 140 15.35 4.80 -17.39
N GLU A 141 15.60 5.39 -18.56
CA GLU A 141 16.81 6.17 -18.80
C GLU A 141 16.57 7.69 -18.73
N LYS A 142 15.36 8.16 -19.08
CA LYS A 142 15.08 9.61 -19.24
C LYS A 142 14.14 10.19 -18.19
N LEU A 143 13.31 9.38 -17.54
CA LEU A 143 12.42 9.88 -16.50
C LEU A 143 13.25 10.36 -15.31
N ARG A 144 13.11 11.65 -14.99
CA ARG A 144 13.74 12.31 -13.87
C ARG A 144 12.69 13.08 -13.08
N ALA A 145 12.75 12.97 -11.76
CA ALA A 145 11.95 13.77 -10.84
C ALA A 145 12.86 14.76 -10.11
N PRO A 146 12.39 15.99 -9.79
CA PRO A 146 13.13 16.86 -8.90
C PRO A 146 13.37 16.15 -7.55
N TRP A 147 14.57 16.27 -7.04
CA TRP A 147 14.93 15.85 -5.69
C TRP A 147 14.60 16.99 -4.73
N GLY A 148 14.20 16.65 -3.50
CA GLY A 148 13.82 17.65 -2.49
C GLY A 148 12.32 17.71 -2.26
N SER A 149 11.92 18.37 -1.17
CA SER A 149 10.52 18.64 -0.85
C SER A 149 10.08 19.98 -1.44
N ASP A 150 8.77 20.19 -1.54
CA ASP A 150 8.16 21.47 -1.97
C ASP A 150 8.64 22.70 -1.16
N LEU A 151 9.32 22.50 -0.04
CA LEU A 151 9.82 23.53 0.88
C LEU A 151 11.33 23.80 0.77
N HIS A 152 12.09 22.91 0.12
CA HIS A 152 13.52 23.09 -0.12
C HIS A 152 13.83 22.64 -1.56
N GLU A 153 13.72 23.60 -2.48
CA GLU A 153 13.97 23.40 -3.91
C GLU A 153 15.48 23.15 -4.11
N THR A 154 15.86 21.88 -4.18
CA THR A 154 17.18 21.49 -4.66
C THR A 154 17.10 21.28 -6.17
N ASN A 155 18.04 21.87 -6.93
CA ASN A 155 18.15 21.68 -8.38
C ASN A 155 18.62 20.26 -8.79
N GLU A 156 18.67 19.32 -7.85
CA GLU A 156 19.06 17.95 -8.13
C GLU A 156 17.88 17.18 -8.68
N THR A 157 18.15 16.26 -9.61
CA THR A 157 17.11 15.41 -10.21
C THR A 157 17.45 13.94 -9.97
N VAL A 158 16.49 13.16 -9.52
CA VAL A 158 16.63 11.72 -9.30
C VAL A 158 16.04 10.95 -10.47
N GLY A 159 16.78 9.97 -10.96
CA GLY A 159 16.28 9.00 -11.95
C GLY A 159 15.98 7.65 -11.34
N LEU A 160 15.43 6.75 -12.16
CA LEU A 160 15.13 5.39 -11.73
C LEU A 160 16.37 4.63 -11.23
N ALA A 161 17.52 4.82 -11.89
CA ALA A 161 18.79 4.17 -11.53
C ALA A 161 19.27 4.47 -10.10
N ASP A 162 18.84 5.60 -9.53
CA ASP A 162 19.26 6.03 -8.19
C ASP A 162 18.42 5.37 -7.08
N VAL A 163 17.21 4.91 -7.40
CA VAL A 163 16.23 4.35 -6.44
C VAL A 163 15.94 2.87 -6.66
N CYS A 164 16.26 2.33 -7.82
CA CYS A 164 15.93 0.96 -8.17
C CYS A 164 16.77 -0.06 -7.40
N PHE A 165 16.19 -1.25 -7.23
CA PHE A 165 16.92 -2.41 -6.77
C PHE A 165 17.84 -2.93 -7.88
N ALA A 166 19.11 -3.15 -7.56
CA ALA A 166 20.14 -3.60 -8.49
C ALA A 166 20.97 -4.70 -7.81
N PRO A 167 20.71 -5.99 -8.13
CA PRO A 167 21.21 -7.13 -7.34
C PRO A 167 22.70 -7.37 -7.46
N LEU A 168 23.33 -6.88 -8.54
CA LEU A 168 24.74 -7.12 -8.84
C LEU A 168 25.63 -5.91 -8.52
N LYS A 169 25.15 -4.93 -7.75
CA LYS A 169 26.01 -3.83 -7.28
C LYS A 169 27.14 -4.40 -6.40
N PRO A 170 28.41 -3.99 -6.59
CA PRO A 170 28.89 -2.88 -7.44
C PRO A 170 29.25 -3.26 -8.89
N ASP A 171 29.31 -4.54 -9.25
CA ASP A 171 29.79 -4.98 -10.57
C ASP A 171 28.86 -4.55 -11.72
N ASN A 172 27.56 -4.48 -11.46
CA ASN A 172 26.56 -3.99 -12.40
C ASN A 172 25.50 -3.12 -11.69
N HIS A 173 25.35 -1.88 -12.16
CA HIS A 173 24.43 -0.89 -11.60
C HIS A 173 23.05 -0.86 -12.29
N LYS A 174 22.77 -1.77 -13.24
CA LYS A 174 21.48 -1.83 -13.93
C LYS A 174 20.36 -2.30 -13.00
N CYS A 175 19.20 -1.69 -13.16
CA CYS A 175 18.00 -1.97 -12.37
C CYS A 175 17.41 -3.35 -12.72
N ALA A 176 16.97 -4.09 -11.70
CA ALA A 176 16.20 -5.32 -11.91
C ALA A 176 14.79 -4.98 -12.42
N VAL A 177 14.63 -4.99 -13.74
CA VAL A 177 13.35 -4.78 -14.44
C VAL A 177 12.94 -6.08 -15.11
N GLN A 178 11.81 -6.65 -14.71
CA GLN A 178 11.28 -7.86 -15.35
C GLN A 178 10.36 -7.44 -16.51
N SER A 179 10.82 -7.63 -17.75
CA SER A 179 10.06 -7.29 -18.95
C SER A 179 10.52 -8.09 -20.17
N ALA A 180 9.67 -8.25 -21.18
CA ALA A 180 9.99 -8.99 -22.41
C ALA A 180 11.18 -8.40 -23.18
N PHE A 181 11.50 -7.12 -22.97
CA PHE A 181 12.59 -6.41 -23.65
C PHE A 181 13.98 -6.84 -23.15
N GLN A 182 14.04 -7.41 -21.95
CA GLN A 182 15.29 -7.88 -21.35
C GLN A 182 15.87 -9.11 -22.03
N TYR A 183 15.06 -9.93 -22.70
CA TYR A 183 15.57 -11.01 -23.56
C TYR A 183 16.48 -10.47 -24.69
N PHE A 184 16.32 -9.19 -25.03
CA PHE A 184 17.13 -8.47 -26.00
C PHE A 184 18.16 -7.55 -25.35
N GLN A 185 18.34 -7.62 -24.03
CA GLN A 185 19.18 -6.74 -23.22
C GLN A 185 18.89 -5.26 -23.50
N ASN A 186 17.59 -4.92 -23.59
CA ASN A 186 17.11 -3.58 -23.93
C ASN A 186 17.71 -3.00 -25.23
N SER A 187 18.05 -3.85 -26.20
CA SER A 187 18.61 -3.42 -27.48
C SER A 187 17.56 -3.28 -28.58
N ARG A 188 17.29 -2.02 -28.97
CA ARG A 188 16.40 -1.69 -30.10
C ARG A 188 16.81 -2.37 -31.41
N ALA A 189 18.12 -2.49 -31.65
CA ALA A 189 18.65 -3.08 -32.88
C ALA A 189 18.36 -4.59 -32.98
N LYS A 190 18.46 -5.33 -31.86
CA LYS A 190 18.13 -6.76 -31.82
C LYS A 190 16.63 -6.99 -32.05
N ILE A 191 15.78 -6.12 -31.51
CA ILE A 191 14.31 -6.18 -31.71
C ILE A 191 13.94 -5.81 -33.16
N GLY A 192 14.60 -4.81 -33.75
CA GLY A 192 14.34 -4.38 -35.12
C GLY A 192 14.70 -5.41 -36.20
N ASN A 193 15.64 -6.31 -35.92
CA ASN A 193 15.98 -7.40 -36.84
C ASN A 193 14.97 -8.55 -36.71
N ARG A 194 14.17 -8.79 -37.75
CA ARG A 194 13.12 -9.81 -37.77
C ARG A 194 13.62 -11.21 -37.39
N ASN A 195 14.77 -11.65 -37.93
CA ASN A 195 15.28 -13.00 -37.62
C ASN A 195 15.77 -13.10 -36.18
N SER A 196 16.42 -12.05 -35.68
CA SER A 196 16.84 -12.00 -34.27
C SER A 196 15.64 -11.96 -33.33
N PHE A 197 14.60 -11.21 -33.68
CA PHE A 197 13.37 -11.07 -32.90
C PHE A 197 12.72 -12.43 -32.62
N TRP A 198 12.39 -13.18 -33.68
CA TRP A 198 11.73 -14.48 -33.54
C TRP A 198 12.62 -15.51 -32.85
N ARG A 199 13.90 -15.62 -33.24
CA ARG A 199 14.84 -16.56 -32.62
C ARG A 199 15.00 -16.32 -31.12
N THR A 200 15.11 -15.06 -30.69
CA THR A 200 15.23 -14.74 -29.26
C THR A 200 13.94 -15.04 -28.51
N LEU A 201 12.76 -14.80 -29.09
CA LEU A 201 11.49 -15.16 -28.45
C LEU A 201 11.34 -16.69 -28.32
N ASP A 202 11.67 -17.45 -29.35
CA ASP A 202 11.65 -18.93 -29.31
C ASP A 202 12.63 -19.50 -28.29
N THR A 203 13.81 -18.90 -28.17
CA THR A 203 14.82 -19.37 -27.22
C THR A 203 14.45 -18.95 -25.80
N CYS A 204 14.18 -17.67 -25.57
CA CYS A 204 14.10 -17.09 -24.24
C CYS A 204 12.69 -17.07 -23.66
N ALA A 205 11.65 -16.76 -24.44
CA ALA A 205 10.28 -16.75 -23.91
C ALA A 205 9.64 -18.14 -23.87
N VAL A 206 10.15 -19.07 -24.70
CA VAL A 206 9.50 -20.32 -25.05
C VAL A 206 10.25 -21.54 -24.57
N SER A 207 11.55 -21.62 -24.85
CA SER A 207 12.35 -22.83 -24.63
C SER A 207 13.03 -22.82 -23.27
N ASN A 208 13.94 -21.88 -23.05
CA ASN A 208 14.74 -21.77 -21.84
C ASN A 208 15.08 -20.31 -21.51
N HIS A 209 14.27 -19.70 -20.65
CA HIS A 209 14.45 -18.33 -20.18
C HIS A 209 15.67 -18.12 -19.27
N VAL A 210 16.34 -19.19 -18.84
CA VAL A 210 17.51 -19.15 -17.93
C VAL A 210 18.82 -19.33 -18.70
N GLN A 211 18.78 -19.46 -20.03
CA GLN A 211 20.00 -19.48 -20.84
C GLN A 211 20.77 -18.17 -20.68
N LEU A 212 22.11 -18.24 -20.66
CA LEU A 212 22.99 -17.08 -20.48
C LEU A 212 22.69 -15.93 -21.45
N ASP A 213 22.35 -16.23 -22.70
CA ASP A 213 22.00 -15.23 -23.72
C ASP A 213 20.63 -14.55 -23.50
N CYS A 214 19.81 -15.12 -22.63
CA CYS A 214 18.46 -14.65 -22.30
C CYS A 214 18.42 -13.83 -21.00
N LEU A 215 19.53 -13.73 -20.28
CA LEU A 215 19.65 -12.89 -19.10
C LEU A 215 19.44 -11.42 -19.49
N GLY A 216 18.74 -10.69 -18.64
CA GLY A 216 18.57 -9.25 -18.79
C GLY A 216 19.90 -8.51 -18.65
N ASP A 217 19.89 -7.22 -18.99
CA ASP A 217 21.06 -6.35 -18.82
C ASP A 217 21.51 -6.20 -17.34
N PHE A 218 20.60 -6.43 -16.40
CA PHE A 218 20.87 -6.52 -14.97
C PHE A 218 21.47 -7.86 -14.52
N GLY A 219 21.63 -8.82 -15.42
CA GLY A 219 22.31 -10.10 -15.18
C GLY A 219 21.45 -11.21 -14.57
N GLY A 220 20.15 -11.00 -14.39
CA GLY A 220 19.21 -12.04 -13.92
C GLY A 220 18.31 -12.60 -15.03
N PRO A 221 17.71 -13.78 -14.82
CA PRO A 221 16.74 -14.35 -15.75
C PRO A 221 15.42 -13.59 -15.68
N VAL A 222 14.68 -13.64 -16.79
CA VAL A 222 13.34 -13.06 -16.89
C VAL A 222 12.31 -14.16 -17.04
N ASP A 223 11.38 -14.24 -16.09
CA ASP A 223 10.28 -15.20 -16.17
C ASP A 223 9.27 -14.73 -17.22
N PRO A 224 8.93 -15.55 -18.24
CA PRO A 224 7.90 -15.24 -19.21
C PRO A 224 6.57 -14.82 -18.57
N LYS A 225 6.20 -15.40 -17.43
CA LYS A 225 4.96 -15.08 -16.70
C LYS A 225 4.96 -13.70 -16.06
N LEU A 226 6.15 -13.11 -15.85
CA LEU A 226 6.31 -11.74 -15.37
C LEU A 226 6.52 -10.72 -16.50
N ALA A 227 6.89 -11.19 -17.70
CA ALA A 227 7.14 -10.36 -18.88
C ALA A 227 5.92 -10.21 -19.81
N PHE A 228 5.05 -11.21 -19.84
CA PHE A 228 3.86 -11.24 -20.68
C PHE A 228 2.60 -11.45 -19.85
N GLY A 229 1.46 -11.02 -20.41
CA GLY A 229 0.16 -11.15 -19.79
C GLY A 229 -0.92 -11.58 -20.78
N GLY A 230 -2.06 -12.01 -20.22
CA GLY A 230 -3.24 -12.32 -21.00
C GLY A 230 -3.30 -13.75 -21.56
N TYR A 231 -2.66 -14.74 -20.92
CA TYR A 231 -2.68 -16.17 -21.28
C TYR A 231 -4.06 -16.87 -21.29
N LEU A 232 -5.16 -16.12 -21.34
CA LEU A 232 -6.52 -16.65 -21.24
C LEU A 232 -6.75 -17.69 -22.33
N LYS A 233 -7.13 -18.91 -21.92
CA LYS A 233 -7.43 -20.05 -22.78
C LYS A 233 -8.61 -19.72 -23.71
N ASP A 234 -8.34 -19.27 -24.92
CA ASP A 234 -9.36 -19.32 -25.97
C ASP A 234 -9.54 -20.80 -26.37
N PRO A 235 -10.74 -21.40 -26.26
CA PRO A 235 -10.99 -22.78 -26.65
C PRO A 235 -10.66 -23.09 -28.12
N LYS A 236 -10.44 -22.08 -28.97
CA LYS A 236 -10.01 -22.24 -30.37
C LYS A 236 -8.49 -22.18 -30.57
N ALA A 237 -7.75 -21.62 -29.62
CA ALA A 237 -6.31 -21.41 -29.72
C ALA A 237 -5.60 -22.43 -28.81
N GLY A 238 -5.24 -23.57 -29.38
CA GLY A 238 -4.69 -24.72 -28.65
C GLY A 238 -3.36 -24.50 -27.92
N LEU A 239 -2.69 -23.33 -28.08
CA LEU A 239 -1.40 -23.03 -27.45
C LEU A 239 -1.46 -21.72 -26.62
N GLU A 240 -0.80 -21.72 -25.46
CA GLU A 240 -0.76 -20.57 -24.52
C GLU A 240 -0.24 -19.26 -25.15
N ARG A 241 0.59 -19.36 -26.21
CA ARG A 241 1.26 -18.25 -26.90
C ARG A 241 0.35 -17.49 -27.86
N ALA A 242 -0.64 -18.17 -28.42
CA ALA A 242 -1.64 -17.58 -29.29
C ALA A 242 -2.52 -16.55 -28.54
N ASN A 243 -2.58 -16.66 -27.21
CA ASN A 243 -3.46 -15.83 -26.38
C ASN A 243 -2.75 -14.63 -25.72
N ILE A 244 -1.43 -14.52 -25.82
CA ILE A 244 -0.70 -13.40 -25.19
C ILE A 244 -1.11 -12.07 -25.82
N THR A 245 -1.74 -11.21 -25.03
CA THR A 245 -2.34 -9.94 -25.49
C THR A 245 -1.75 -8.71 -24.83
N ALA A 246 -0.94 -8.89 -23.79
CA ALA A 246 -0.36 -7.79 -23.04
C ALA A 246 1.11 -8.03 -22.70
N PHE A 247 1.85 -6.92 -22.56
CA PHE A 247 3.14 -6.86 -21.93
C PHE A 247 3.02 -6.49 -20.47
N VAL A 248 3.93 -7.02 -19.68
CA VAL A 248 4.11 -6.66 -18.28
C VAL A 248 5.56 -6.19 -18.11
N ALA A 249 5.74 -5.02 -17.52
CA ALA A 249 7.03 -4.52 -17.08
C ALA A 249 6.95 -4.25 -15.57
N LEU A 250 7.76 -4.96 -14.79
CA LEU A 250 7.85 -4.81 -13.34
C LEU A 250 9.16 -4.12 -12.98
N PHE A 251 9.06 -2.92 -12.43
CA PHE A 251 10.17 -2.17 -11.89
C PHE A 251 10.28 -2.46 -10.39
N THR A 252 11.48 -2.82 -9.95
CA THR A 252 11.76 -3.06 -8.53
C THR A 252 12.51 -1.86 -7.96
N LEU A 253 11.92 -1.26 -6.93
CA LEU A 253 12.47 -0.10 -6.22
C LEU A 253 12.99 -0.54 -4.86
N ASP A 254 14.15 -0.02 -4.48
CA ASP A 254 14.74 -0.28 -3.17
C ASP A 254 13.95 0.48 -2.08
N LEU A 255 13.46 -0.25 -1.08
CA LEU A 255 12.68 0.30 0.03
C LEU A 255 13.51 0.84 1.18
N ARG A 256 14.84 0.68 1.19
CA ARG A 256 15.71 1.25 2.25
C ARG A 256 15.47 2.75 2.48
N ARG A 257 14.97 3.50 1.48
CA ARG A 257 14.66 4.93 1.62
C ARG A 257 13.36 5.22 2.37
N GLN A 258 12.33 4.37 2.27
CA GLN A 258 11.04 4.55 2.95
C GLN A 258 11.14 4.22 4.45
N GLU A 259 11.94 3.23 4.81
CA GLU A 259 12.17 2.87 6.23
C GLU A 259 12.95 3.91 7.04
N ASN A 260 13.57 4.90 6.39
CA ASN A 260 14.15 6.04 7.09
C ASN A 260 13.09 7.05 7.58
N ASN A 261 11.80 6.68 7.52
CA ASN A 261 10.67 7.32 8.20
C ASN A 261 10.61 8.84 7.99
N ARG A 262 10.73 9.28 6.73
CA ARG A 262 10.48 10.67 6.36
C ARG A 262 9.00 10.82 6.05
N LEU A 263 8.34 11.77 6.72
CA LEU A 263 6.95 12.10 6.45
C LEU A 263 6.83 12.61 5.00
N ASP A 264 5.93 12.02 4.22
CA ASP A 264 5.66 12.42 2.82
C ASP A 264 5.20 13.89 2.68
N VAL A 265 4.76 14.51 3.78
CA VAL A 265 4.32 15.92 3.83
C VAL A 265 5.37 16.86 4.46
N PHE A 266 6.31 16.34 5.26
CA PHE A 266 7.32 17.15 5.98
C PHE A 266 8.68 16.41 6.07
N CYS A 267 9.49 16.49 5.01
CA CYS A 267 10.75 15.74 4.90
C CYS A 267 11.89 16.17 5.86
N CYS A 268 11.72 17.27 6.61
CA CYS A 268 12.70 17.76 7.59
C CYS A 268 12.41 17.32 9.03
N VAL A 269 11.27 16.65 9.26
CA VAL A 269 11.00 15.96 10.53
C VAL A 269 11.34 14.49 10.30
N GLN A 270 12.49 14.07 10.81
CA GLN A 270 12.72 12.65 11.01
C GLN A 270 11.82 12.24 12.18
N GLY A 271 10.92 11.27 11.95
CA GLY A 271 10.35 10.55 13.07
C GLY A 271 11.49 9.93 13.86
N GLU A 272 11.46 10.05 15.20
CA GLU A 272 12.41 9.35 16.04
C GLU A 272 12.40 7.87 15.63
N LYS A 273 13.56 7.31 15.26
CA LYS A 273 13.68 5.85 15.21
C LYS A 273 13.34 5.39 16.61
N ARG A 274 12.24 4.64 16.76
CA ARG A 274 12.08 3.80 17.95
C ARG A 274 13.28 2.88 17.99
N GLU A 275 14.28 3.22 18.81
CA GLU A 275 14.92 2.17 19.56
C GLU A 275 13.78 1.44 20.27
N LYS A 276 13.74 0.11 20.09
CA LYS A 276 12.83 -0.77 20.82
C LYS A 276 13.22 -0.77 22.30
N HIS A 277 13.10 0.37 22.97
CA HIS A 277 13.06 0.43 24.41
C HIS A 277 11.76 -0.25 24.82
N GLY A 278 11.91 -1.28 25.66
CA GLY A 278 10.83 -2.18 26.07
C GLY A 278 9.56 -1.40 26.40
N ALA A 279 8.46 -1.81 25.81
CA ALA A 279 7.16 -1.17 25.92
C ALA A 279 6.77 -0.93 27.38
N THR A 280 7.00 0.27 27.89
CA THR A 280 6.27 0.77 29.06
C THR A 280 4.91 1.23 28.58
N GLU A 281 3.93 0.34 28.71
CA GLU A 281 2.51 0.60 28.48
C GLU A 281 2.08 1.89 29.19
N GLY A 282 1.52 2.84 28.43
CA GLY A 282 1.00 4.10 28.97
C GLY A 282 -0.19 3.87 29.91
N VAL A 283 -0.38 4.77 30.86
CA VAL A 283 -1.42 4.65 31.92
C VAL A 283 -2.82 4.44 31.34
N LEU A 284 -3.17 5.14 30.26
CA LEU A 284 -4.46 4.96 29.59
C LEU A 284 -4.61 3.57 28.95
N TYR A 285 -3.55 3.06 28.31
CA TYR A 285 -3.58 1.71 27.73
C TYR A 285 -3.78 0.63 28.80
N LYS A 286 -3.18 0.78 29.99
CA LYS A 286 -3.39 -0.12 31.13
C LYS A 286 -4.81 -0.05 31.70
N ILE A 287 -5.52 1.07 31.54
CA ILE A 287 -6.90 1.22 32.02
C ILE A 287 -7.89 0.50 31.09
N PHE A 288 -7.59 0.40 29.79
CA PHE A 288 -8.52 -0.14 28.78
C PHE A 288 -8.14 -1.54 28.26
N LYS A 289 -7.01 -2.09 28.68
CA LYS A 289 -6.61 -3.46 28.37
C LYS A 289 -7.21 -4.42 29.39
N GLU A 290 -8.43 -4.86 29.11
CA GLU A 290 -9.02 -6.08 29.68
C GLU A 290 -8.57 -7.33 28.91
#